data_AF-A0A818XP67-F1
#
_entry.id   AF-A0A818XP67-F1
#
_cell.length_a   1.000
_cell.length_b   1.000
_cell.length_c   1.000
_cell.angle_alpha   90.00
_cell.angle_beta   90.00
_cell.angle_gamma   90.00
#
_symmetry.space_group_name_H-M   'P 1'
#
loop_
_entity.id
_entity.type
_entity.pdbx_description
1 polymer ?
#
loop_
_entity_poly.entity_id
_entity_poly.type
_entity_poly.pdbx_seq_one_letter_code
_entity_poly.pdbx_strand_id
1 'polypeptide(L)'
;MSAVCWLYGRMIHEALGGRPIGLIATSWGGTAIELWMPPPALKDCGISSNEAVPLQSYGQSSEMISLNYSNLFNAMIYPFTRMVVYGAIWYQGESNADYNRDKYACAFSKMIQYWRQTWNQRTNGLTDPTFPFGFVQLSTNTDKTTLVGGFPLIRWHQTFDVGYVPNSVVPKVFMAVALDLRDDPNNIHPRTKHDVGYRLSRAGLAVAYNQRVEFQGPIVSSVSLASTSQTVNVTYSGVENIELRNPNGFEVCCQGAKCSDDTLWVPATVSSKNGLTITLTVPSQCVALQLFGLRYLWRETPCLFKDAAIYSYTDPNLPSPPFIKYF
;
A
#
# COMPACT_ATOMS: atom_id res chain seq x y z
N MET A 1 9.07 17.27 4.91
CA MET A 1 8.09 17.65 5.97
C MET A 1 6.75 17.01 5.62
N SER A 2 6.19 16.17 6.50
CA SER A 2 5.06 15.28 6.15
C SER A 2 3.71 15.99 6.22
N ALA A 3 3.30 16.65 5.12
CA ALA A 3 1.97 17.22 4.97
C ALA A 3 0.86 16.19 5.28
N VAL A 4 1.10 14.91 4.97
CA VAL A 4 0.20 13.79 5.30
C VAL A 4 0.01 13.65 6.81
N CYS A 5 1.07 13.76 7.62
CA CYS A 5 0.98 13.68 9.08
C CYS A 5 0.11 14.79 9.66
N TRP A 6 0.31 16.02 9.20
CA TRP A 6 -0.49 17.16 9.64
C TRP A 6 -1.95 17.03 9.18
N LEU A 7 -2.20 16.68 7.93
CA LEU A 7 -3.55 16.51 7.38
C LEU A 7 -4.32 15.39 8.09
N TYR A 8 -3.68 14.24 8.32
CA TYR A 8 -4.25 13.14 9.10
C TYR A 8 -4.63 13.63 10.51
N GLY A 9 -3.68 14.25 11.23
CA GLY A 9 -3.92 14.75 12.58
C GLY A 9 -5.07 15.77 12.66
N ARG A 10 -5.12 16.72 11.71
CA ARG A 10 -6.18 17.72 11.62
C ARG A 10 -7.56 17.07 11.39
N MET A 11 -7.66 16.14 10.45
CA MET A 11 -8.92 15.47 10.14
C MET A 11 -9.40 14.56 11.28
N ILE A 12 -8.48 13.89 11.98
CA ILE A 12 -8.82 13.14 13.20
C ILE A 12 -9.29 14.10 14.32
N HIS A 13 -8.61 15.22 14.52
CA HIS A 13 -9.01 16.24 15.50
C HIS A 13 -10.44 16.75 15.25
N GLU A 14 -10.73 17.11 14.01
CA GLU A 14 -12.07 17.57 13.57
C GLU A 14 -13.13 16.48 13.79
N ALA A 15 -12.87 15.25 13.34
CA ALA A 15 -13.81 14.13 13.45
C ALA A 15 -14.05 13.66 14.91
N LEU A 16 -13.17 14.02 15.84
CA LEU A 16 -13.31 13.74 17.27
C LEU A 16 -13.83 14.96 18.06
N GLY A 17 -14.46 15.93 17.40
CA GLY A 17 -15.08 17.08 18.05
C GLY A 17 -14.07 18.05 18.66
N GLY A 18 -12.91 18.21 18.03
CA GLY A 18 -11.86 19.13 18.50
C GLY A 18 -10.92 18.54 19.55
N ARG A 19 -10.88 17.21 19.71
CA ARG A 19 -9.94 16.55 20.64
C ARG A 19 -8.49 16.87 20.25
N PRO A 20 -7.62 17.37 21.15
CA PRO A 20 -6.22 17.64 20.82
C PRO A 20 -5.48 16.39 20.34
N ILE A 21 -4.74 16.51 19.23
CA ILE A 21 -3.92 15.43 18.65
C ILE A 21 -2.46 15.88 18.64
N GLY A 22 -1.61 15.17 19.39
CA GLY A 22 -0.16 15.35 19.35
C GLY A 22 0.45 14.65 18.13
N LEU A 23 1.36 15.33 17.42
CA LEU A 23 2.01 14.80 16.22
C LEU A 23 3.54 14.81 16.41
N ILE A 24 4.17 13.68 16.11
CA ILE A 24 5.64 13.54 16.06
C ILE A 24 6.02 13.21 14.62
N ALA A 25 6.92 13.99 14.04
CA ALA A 25 7.38 13.79 12.66
C ALA A 25 8.80 13.24 12.64
N THR A 26 8.95 11.98 12.24
CA THR A 26 10.24 11.28 12.06
C THR A 26 10.33 10.78 10.63
N SER A 27 10.94 11.57 9.74
CA SER A 27 10.97 11.26 8.31
C SER A 27 12.28 11.71 7.69
N TRP A 28 12.87 10.87 6.86
CA TRP A 28 14.08 11.16 6.09
C TRP A 28 13.89 10.64 4.66
N GLY A 29 14.15 11.49 3.65
CA GLY A 29 13.94 11.14 2.24
C GLY A 29 14.94 10.09 1.72
N GLY A 30 14.50 9.22 0.81
CA GLY A 30 15.37 8.26 0.13
C GLY A 30 15.77 7.03 0.96
N THR A 31 15.21 6.85 2.15
CA THR A 31 15.61 5.77 3.05
C THR A 31 14.84 4.48 2.82
N ALA A 32 15.54 3.34 2.81
CA ALA A 32 14.95 2.00 2.81
C ALA A 32 14.48 1.59 4.22
N ILE A 33 13.55 0.64 4.33
CA ILE A 33 12.92 0.22 5.59
C ILE A 33 13.93 -0.31 6.62
N GLU A 34 15.03 -0.90 6.17
CA GLU A 34 16.06 -1.52 6.99
C GLU A 34 16.76 -0.53 7.93
N LEU A 35 16.79 0.75 7.55
CA LEU A 35 17.31 1.83 8.39
C LEU A 35 16.41 2.11 9.61
N TRP A 36 15.12 1.75 9.54
CA TRP A 36 14.06 2.03 10.51
C TRP A 36 13.70 0.83 11.38
N MET A 37 14.34 -0.32 11.15
CA MET A 37 14.11 -1.56 11.87
C MET A 37 15.12 -1.73 13.01
N PRO A 38 14.74 -2.26 14.18
CA PRO A 38 15.71 -2.73 15.16
C PRO A 38 16.39 -4.03 14.69
N PRO A 39 17.62 -4.34 15.15
CA PRO A 39 18.38 -5.51 14.67
C PRO A 39 17.65 -6.87 14.73
N PRO A 40 16.86 -7.19 15.78
CA PRO A 40 16.09 -8.44 15.80
C PRO A 40 15.07 -8.56 14.66
N ALA A 41 14.44 -7.45 14.25
CA ALA A 41 13.47 -7.44 13.15
C ALA A 41 14.14 -7.77 11.80
N LEU A 42 15.38 -7.28 11.59
CA LEU A 42 16.17 -7.58 10.39
C LEU A 42 16.53 -9.07 10.34
N LYS A 43 17.02 -9.61 11.47
CA LYS A 43 17.40 -11.01 11.61
C LYS A 43 16.23 -11.96 11.32
N ASP A 44 15.05 -11.65 11.84
CA ASP A 44 13.83 -12.43 11.61
C ASP A 44 13.42 -12.55 10.14
N CYS A 45 13.85 -11.61 9.29
CA CYS A 45 13.59 -11.60 7.85
C CYS A 45 14.79 -12.05 7.01
N GLY A 46 15.84 -12.60 7.63
CA GLY A 46 17.06 -13.01 6.92
C GLY A 46 17.77 -11.84 6.26
N ILE A 47 17.68 -10.63 6.83
CA ILE A 47 18.39 -9.44 6.38
C ILE A 47 19.65 -9.30 7.25
N SER A 48 20.83 -9.37 6.63
CA SER A 48 22.12 -9.32 7.33
C SER A 48 22.37 -7.92 7.90
N SER A 49 22.74 -7.80 9.17
CA SER A 49 22.90 -6.50 9.86
C SER A 49 24.09 -5.65 9.39
N ASN A 50 24.94 -6.16 8.49
CA ASN A 50 26.24 -5.58 8.16
C ASN A 50 26.28 -4.85 6.82
N GLU A 51 25.12 -4.52 6.26
CA GLU A 51 25.04 -3.78 5.00
C GLU A 51 24.85 -2.30 5.26
N ALA A 52 25.58 -1.50 4.49
CA ALA A 52 25.46 -0.06 4.49
C ALA A 52 24.60 0.35 3.28
N VAL A 53 23.56 1.14 3.53
CA VAL A 53 22.64 1.64 2.51
C VAL A 53 23.19 2.96 1.97
N PRO A 54 23.56 3.04 0.69
CA PRO A 54 23.92 4.31 0.09
C PRO A 54 22.68 5.21 0.01
N LEU A 55 22.78 6.40 0.58
CA LEU A 55 21.76 7.45 0.49
C LEU A 55 22.36 8.65 -0.22
N GLN A 56 21.56 9.25 -1.11
CA GLN A 56 21.92 10.54 -1.69
C GLN A 56 21.80 11.61 -0.60
N SER A 57 22.84 12.43 -0.41
CA SER A 57 22.80 13.50 0.58
C SER A 57 21.70 14.51 0.25
N TYR A 58 21.13 15.12 1.29
CA TYR A 58 20.14 16.18 1.11
C TYR A 58 20.86 17.53 0.92
N GLY A 59 20.81 18.07 -0.30
CA GLY A 59 21.33 19.40 -0.64
C GLY A 59 22.66 19.36 -1.40
N GLN A 60 22.60 19.53 -2.73
CA GLN A 60 23.65 19.83 -3.72
C GLN A 60 25.06 19.21 -3.64
N SER A 61 25.41 18.40 -2.63
CA SER A 61 26.63 17.60 -2.66
C SER A 61 26.37 16.29 -3.39
N SER A 62 27.30 15.90 -4.26
CA SER A 62 27.31 14.59 -4.92
C SER A 62 27.77 13.46 -4.00
N GLU A 63 28.02 13.74 -2.72
CA GLU A 63 28.49 12.76 -1.75
C GLU A 63 27.36 11.82 -1.32
N MET A 64 27.60 10.52 -1.49
CA MET A 64 26.72 9.50 -0.92
C MET A 64 27.02 9.35 0.57
N ILE A 65 25.97 9.45 1.40
CA ILE A 65 26.05 9.12 2.82
C ILE A 65 25.73 7.63 2.93
N SER A 66 26.60 6.87 3.58
CA SER A 66 26.35 5.46 3.85
C SER A 66 25.83 5.30 5.27
N LEU A 67 24.58 4.83 5.41
CA LEU A 67 24.00 4.52 6.71
C LEU A 67 23.91 3.01 6.89
N ASN A 68 24.38 2.54 8.05
CA ASN A 68 24.13 1.16 8.46
C ASN A 68 22.66 0.97 8.80
N TYR A 69 22.18 -0.26 8.63
CA TYR A 69 20.87 -0.66 9.12
C TYR A 69 20.64 -0.26 10.58
N SER A 70 19.37 -0.04 10.94
CA SER A 70 18.94 0.47 12.25
C SER A 70 19.43 1.86 12.65
N ASN A 71 20.26 2.57 11.86
CA ASN A 71 20.74 3.90 12.26
C ASN A 71 19.60 4.90 12.50
N LEU A 72 18.59 4.92 11.63
CA LEU A 72 17.45 5.84 11.76
C LEU A 72 16.46 5.38 12.82
N PHE A 73 16.32 4.06 13.03
CA PHE A 73 15.64 3.55 14.22
C PHE A 73 16.27 4.11 15.49
N ASN A 74 17.60 3.98 15.64
CA ASN A 74 18.31 4.43 16.83
C ASN A 74 18.27 5.95 17.02
N ALA A 75 18.42 6.72 15.94
CA ALA A 75 18.52 8.18 15.99
C ALA A 75 17.16 8.88 16.03
N MET A 76 16.15 8.36 15.32
CA MET A 76 14.90 9.07 15.06
C MET A 76 13.67 8.42 15.70
N ILE A 77 13.72 7.14 16.04
CA ILE A 77 12.56 6.41 16.60
C ILE A 77 12.76 6.08 18.06
N TYR A 78 13.88 5.42 18.38
CA TYR A 78 14.20 4.92 19.71
C TYR A 78 14.10 6.00 20.81
N PRO A 79 14.48 7.27 20.62
CA PRO A 79 14.32 8.31 21.65
C PRO A 79 12.86 8.51 22.08
N PHE A 80 11.90 8.37 21.17
CA PHE A 80 10.47 8.57 21.44
C PHE A 80 9.78 7.35 22.06
N THR A 81 10.43 6.19 22.11
CA THR A 81 9.81 4.96 22.63
C THR A 81 9.61 4.94 24.15
N ARG A 82 10.01 6.02 24.85
CA ARG A 82 9.66 6.28 26.27
C ARG A 82 8.42 7.17 26.44
N MET A 83 7.84 7.65 25.36
CA MET A 83 6.59 8.42 25.37
C MET A 83 5.42 7.50 25.06
N VAL A 84 4.30 7.68 25.78
CA VAL A 84 3.06 6.97 25.47
C VAL A 84 2.50 7.51 24.16
N VAL A 85 2.27 6.63 23.19
CA VAL A 85 1.70 6.97 21.89
C VAL A 85 0.39 6.25 21.67
N TYR A 86 -0.50 6.85 20.88
CA TYR A 86 -1.75 6.20 20.48
C TYR A 86 -1.60 5.34 19.22
N GLY A 87 -0.71 5.72 18.31
CA GLY A 87 -0.54 5.03 17.03
C GLY A 87 0.61 5.59 16.22
N ALA A 88 0.86 4.98 15.06
CA ALA A 88 1.85 5.43 14.10
C ALA A 88 1.25 5.49 12.68
N ILE A 89 1.82 6.33 11.83
CA ILE A 89 1.56 6.33 10.39
C ILE A 89 2.88 6.24 9.62
N TRP A 90 2.87 5.53 8.51
CA TRP A 90 4.08 5.21 7.74
C TRP A 90 3.87 5.47 6.25
N TYR A 91 4.79 6.19 5.62
CA TYR A 91 4.76 6.39 4.17
C TYR A 91 6.18 6.28 3.65
N GLN A 92 6.50 5.07 3.21
CA GLN A 92 7.79 4.70 2.66
C GLN A 92 7.60 3.41 1.85
N GLY A 93 8.54 3.18 0.94
CA GLY A 93 8.73 1.93 0.21
C GLY A 93 9.46 2.16 -1.10
N GLU A 94 9.53 3.41 -1.56
CA GLU A 94 10.12 3.83 -2.83
C GLU A 94 11.56 3.31 -2.97
N SER A 95 12.39 3.50 -1.94
CA SER A 95 13.78 3.02 -1.95
C SER A 95 13.92 1.51 -1.83
N ASN A 96 12.84 0.78 -1.53
CA ASN A 96 12.84 -0.69 -1.53
C ASN A 96 12.38 -1.27 -2.87
N ALA A 97 11.96 -0.46 -3.85
CA ALA A 97 11.55 -0.95 -5.16
C ALA A 97 12.65 -1.77 -5.87
N ASP A 98 13.91 -1.39 -5.68
CA ASP A 98 15.07 -2.08 -6.26
C ASP A 98 16.06 -2.57 -5.18
N TYR A 99 15.64 -2.62 -3.92
CA TYR A 99 16.49 -3.00 -2.78
C TYR A 99 15.74 -3.84 -1.75
N ASN A 100 16.16 -5.10 -1.57
CA ASN A 100 15.52 -6.09 -0.69
C ASN A 100 13.99 -6.19 -0.87
N ARG A 101 13.48 -5.88 -2.06
CA ARG A 101 12.05 -5.79 -2.38
C ARG A 101 11.26 -7.00 -1.90
N ASP A 102 11.73 -8.19 -2.23
CA ASP A 102 11.00 -9.43 -1.97
C ASP A 102 10.98 -9.80 -0.47
N LYS A 103 11.76 -9.08 0.37
CA LYS A 103 11.73 -9.19 1.83
C LYS A 103 10.82 -8.16 2.48
N TYR A 104 10.26 -7.21 1.73
CA TYR A 104 9.54 -6.06 2.28
C TYR A 104 8.32 -6.46 3.11
N ALA A 105 7.55 -7.47 2.68
CA ALA A 105 6.38 -7.94 3.43
C ALA A 105 6.77 -8.45 4.84
N CYS A 106 7.84 -9.23 4.93
CA CYS A 106 8.41 -9.65 6.22
C CYS A 106 8.93 -8.44 6.99
N ALA A 107 9.78 -7.62 6.37
CA ALA A 107 10.44 -6.48 7.00
C ALA A 107 9.43 -5.51 7.61
N PHE A 108 8.38 -5.18 6.87
CA PHE A 108 7.33 -4.27 7.33
C PHE A 108 6.49 -4.86 8.46
N SER A 109 6.10 -6.13 8.36
CA SER A 109 5.40 -6.84 9.43
C SER A 109 6.23 -6.89 10.72
N LYS A 110 7.52 -7.24 10.61
CA LYS A 110 8.45 -7.28 11.75
C LYS A 110 8.76 -5.90 12.31
N MET A 111 8.89 -4.88 11.48
CA MET A 111 9.05 -3.50 11.96
C MET A 111 7.87 -3.10 12.85
N ILE A 112 6.63 -3.32 12.41
CA ILE A 112 5.42 -3.01 13.19
C ILE A 112 5.42 -3.80 14.51
N GLN A 113 5.70 -5.11 14.45
CA GLN A 113 5.74 -5.98 15.63
C GLN A 113 6.77 -5.48 16.66
N TYR A 114 8.01 -5.25 16.23
CA TYR A 114 9.09 -4.86 17.13
C TYR A 114 8.97 -3.41 17.62
N TRP A 115 8.40 -2.51 16.83
CA TRP A 115 8.05 -1.17 17.30
C TRP A 115 7.02 -1.29 18.44
N ARG A 116 5.90 -1.97 18.21
CA ARG A 116 4.87 -2.19 19.25
C ARG A 116 5.45 -2.78 20.54
N GLN A 117 6.31 -3.80 20.43
CA GLN A 117 7.01 -4.39 21.57
C GLN A 117 7.92 -3.38 22.28
N THR A 118 8.75 -2.64 21.53
CA THR A 118 9.71 -1.67 22.09
C THR A 118 8.99 -0.56 22.84
N TRP A 119 7.94 0.03 22.26
CA TRP A 119 7.15 1.07 22.93
C TRP A 119 6.45 0.52 24.17
N ASN A 120 5.79 -0.64 24.08
CA ASN A 120 5.13 -1.24 25.24
C ASN A 120 6.12 -1.49 26.38
N GLN A 121 7.27 -2.09 26.11
CA GLN A 121 8.30 -2.35 27.11
C GLN A 121 8.88 -1.06 27.70
N ARG A 122 9.27 -0.10 26.86
CA ARG A 122 9.94 1.13 27.31
C ARG A 122 9.03 2.17 27.93
N THR A 123 7.71 1.99 27.80
CA THR A 123 6.69 2.75 28.53
C THR A 123 6.11 1.98 29.71
N ASN A 124 6.73 0.86 30.13
CA ASN A 124 6.27 0.01 31.24
C ASN A 124 4.81 -0.45 31.09
N GLY A 125 4.41 -0.80 29.87
CA GLY A 125 3.07 -1.29 29.55
C GLY A 125 2.03 -0.21 29.25
N LEU A 126 2.38 1.09 29.34
CA LEU A 126 1.42 2.19 29.13
C LEU A 126 1.03 2.39 27.66
N THR A 127 1.90 2.06 26.71
CA THR A 127 1.54 2.04 25.29
C THR A 127 0.91 0.69 24.94
N ASP A 128 -0.26 0.71 24.29
CA ASP A 128 -0.97 -0.49 23.81
C ASP A 128 -0.01 -1.35 22.94
N PRO A 129 0.24 -2.63 23.30
CA PRO A 129 1.12 -3.53 22.52
C PRO A 129 0.55 -3.86 21.12
N THR A 130 -0.66 -3.41 20.83
CA THR A 130 -1.35 -3.56 19.55
C THR A 130 -1.75 -2.20 18.96
N PHE A 131 -1.10 -1.10 19.35
CA PHE A 131 -1.49 0.24 18.91
C PHE A 131 -1.69 0.33 17.38
N PRO A 132 -2.70 1.10 16.90
CA PRO A 132 -3.03 1.22 15.49
C PRO A 132 -1.86 1.72 14.63
N PHE A 133 -1.66 1.08 13.47
CA PHE A 133 -0.56 1.39 12.56
C PHE A 133 -1.10 1.65 11.14
N GLY A 134 -1.06 2.91 10.71
CA GLY A 134 -1.49 3.32 9.38
C GLY A 134 -0.34 3.34 8.39
N PHE A 135 -0.62 3.09 7.11
CA PHE A 135 0.37 3.33 6.06
C PHE A 135 -0.25 3.84 4.76
N VAL A 136 0.58 4.43 3.91
CA VAL A 136 0.18 4.86 2.56
C VAL A 136 0.77 3.89 1.55
N GLN A 137 -0.10 3.27 0.74
CA GLN A 137 0.33 2.47 -0.39
C GLN A 137 1.08 3.35 -1.38
N LEU A 138 2.18 2.86 -1.95
CA LEU A 138 2.98 3.69 -2.85
C LEU A 138 2.17 4.23 -4.03
N SER A 139 2.46 5.50 -4.35
CA SER A 139 2.04 6.12 -5.62
C SER A 139 2.84 5.53 -6.79
N THR A 140 2.88 6.17 -7.94
CA THR A 140 3.71 5.78 -9.09
C THR A 140 5.00 6.61 -9.17
N ASN A 141 5.99 6.17 -9.97
CA ASN A 141 7.32 6.81 -10.03
C ASN A 141 7.65 7.41 -11.41
N THR A 142 7.16 6.79 -12.49
CA THR A 142 7.44 7.10 -13.89
C THR A 142 6.16 6.95 -14.71
N ASP A 143 6.15 7.44 -15.95
CA ASP A 143 4.98 7.31 -16.84
C ASP A 143 4.93 5.99 -17.61
N LYS A 144 5.88 5.09 -17.36
CA LYS A 144 5.98 3.85 -18.11
C LYS A 144 4.88 2.88 -17.67
N THR A 145 3.82 2.80 -18.47
CA THR A 145 2.66 1.93 -18.24
C THR A 145 2.95 0.44 -18.44
N THR A 146 4.07 0.09 -19.06
CA THR A 146 4.47 -1.30 -19.31
C THR A 146 5.33 -1.90 -18.19
N LEU A 147 5.91 -1.05 -17.32
CA LEU A 147 6.82 -1.52 -16.27
C LEU A 147 6.08 -2.34 -15.21
N VAL A 148 6.75 -3.42 -14.83
CA VAL A 148 6.40 -4.40 -13.80
C VAL A 148 7.61 -4.61 -12.91
N GLY A 149 7.39 -5.20 -11.74
CA GLY A 149 8.40 -5.22 -10.69
C GLY A 149 8.61 -3.83 -10.08
N GLY A 150 9.35 -3.78 -8.97
CA GLY A 150 9.55 -2.53 -8.23
C GLY A 150 8.28 -2.09 -7.50
N PHE A 151 7.70 -0.96 -7.91
CA PHE A 151 6.57 -0.32 -7.20
C PHE A 151 5.33 -1.21 -7.07
N PRO A 152 4.83 -1.89 -8.12
CA PRO A 152 3.67 -2.79 -7.99
C PRO A 152 3.89 -3.91 -6.97
N LEU A 153 5.09 -4.48 -6.92
CA LEU A 153 5.44 -5.49 -5.93
C LEU A 153 5.55 -4.91 -4.53
N ILE A 154 6.12 -3.71 -4.36
CA ILE A 154 6.09 -3.03 -3.05
C ILE A 154 4.66 -2.74 -2.60
N ARG A 155 3.76 -2.27 -3.49
CA ARG A 155 2.34 -2.06 -3.17
C ARG A 155 1.66 -3.34 -2.67
N TRP A 156 2.02 -4.49 -3.24
CA TRP A 156 1.55 -5.80 -2.80
C TRP A 156 2.13 -6.17 -1.43
N HIS A 157 3.45 -6.08 -1.27
CA HIS A 157 4.15 -6.37 -0.01
C HIS A 157 3.73 -5.47 1.15
N GLN A 158 3.36 -4.21 0.88
CA GLN A 158 2.80 -3.28 1.89
C GLN A 158 1.51 -3.81 2.51
N THR A 159 0.77 -4.67 1.80
CA THR A 159 -0.46 -5.33 2.30
C THR A 159 -0.21 -6.73 2.86
N PHE A 160 1.06 -7.08 3.10
CA PHE A 160 1.48 -8.41 3.54
C PHE A 160 1.09 -9.52 2.58
N ASP A 161 1.14 -9.22 1.28
CA ASP A 161 0.81 -10.14 0.19
C ASP A 161 -0.65 -10.63 0.19
N VAL A 162 -1.57 -9.77 0.67
CA VAL A 162 -3.02 -10.05 0.72
C VAL A 162 -3.80 -9.17 -0.27
N GLY A 163 -3.31 -7.97 -0.57
CA GLY A 163 -3.94 -6.98 -1.47
C GLY A 163 -4.74 -5.89 -0.75
N TYR A 164 -5.05 -6.09 0.52
CA TYR A 164 -5.80 -5.11 1.33
C TYR A 164 -5.47 -5.23 2.81
N VAL A 165 -5.76 -4.17 3.56
CA VAL A 165 -5.77 -4.14 5.02
C VAL A 165 -7.02 -3.39 5.51
N PRO A 166 -7.55 -3.70 6.71
CA PRO A 166 -7.07 -4.68 7.69
C PRO A 166 -7.17 -6.13 7.18
N ASN A 167 -6.25 -6.99 7.62
CA ASN A 167 -6.23 -8.42 7.33
C ASN A 167 -5.70 -9.21 8.54
N SER A 168 -5.64 -10.55 8.44
CA SER A 168 -5.25 -11.42 9.55
C SER A 168 -3.74 -11.51 9.79
N VAL A 169 -2.90 -10.96 8.92
CA VAL A 169 -1.43 -11.07 9.03
C VAL A 169 -0.89 -10.14 10.10
N VAL A 170 -1.34 -8.87 10.11
CA VAL A 170 -0.95 -7.88 11.12
C VAL A 170 -2.20 -7.17 11.65
N PRO A 171 -2.51 -7.26 12.95
CA PRO A 171 -3.74 -6.69 13.50
C PRO A 171 -3.66 -5.16 13.61
N LYS A 172 -4.83 -4.51 13.60
CA LYS A 172 -5.00 -3.05 13.78
C LYS A 172 -4.11 -2.23 12.83
N VAL A 173 -4.02 -2.67 11.58
CA VAL A 173 -3.35 -1.92 10.50
C VAL A 173 -4.36 -1.39 9.51
N PHE A 174 -4.08 -0.24 8.92
CA PHE A 174 -4.98 0.44 7.98
C PHE A 174 -4.18 1.17 6.90
N MET A 175 -4.80 1.43 5.76
CA MET A 175 -4.12 1.88 4.55
C MET A 175 -4.85 3.02 3.84
N ALA A 176 -4.09 3.94 3.25
CA ALA A 176 -4.56 4.77 2.15
C ALA A 176 -4.02 4.25 0.82
N VAL A 177 -4.92 3.94 -0.12
CA VAL A 177 -4.53 3.70 -1.53
C VAL A 177 -4.17 5.04 -2.17
N ALA A 178 -2.99 5.15 -2.77
CA ALA A 178 -2.51 6.40 -3.37
C ALA A 178 -1.94 6.24 -4.79
N LEU A 179 -2.02 5.06 -5.39
CA LEU A 179 -1.49 4.78 -6.74
C LEU A 179 -2.10 5.65 -7.84
N ASP A 180 -3.35 6.11 -7.66
CA ASP A 180 -4.09 6.95 -8.60
C ASP A 180 -3.88 8.45 -8.34
N LEU A 181 -3.02 8.84 -7.39
CA LEU A 181 -2.90 10.23 -6.96
C LEU A 181 -1.71 10.98 -7.57
N ARG A 182 -0.87 10.33 -8.39
CA ARG A 182 0.22 11.02 -9.07
C ARG A 182 -0.32 11.94 -10.15
N ASP A 183 -0.05 13.23 -9.98
CA ASP A 183 -0.54 14.30 -10.84
C ASP A 183 0.57 14.99 -11.64
N ASP A 184 1.84 14.66 -11.38
CA ASP A 184 3.00 15.17 -12.09
C ASP A 184 3.89 14.02 -12.60
N PRO A 185 4.01 13.83 -13.93
CA PRO A 185 4.83 12.79 -14.55
C PRO A 185 6.34 12.93 -14.31
N ASN A 186 6.80 14.06 -13.80
CA ASN A 186 8.23 14.31 -13.52
C ASN A 186 8.54 14.25 -12.02
N ASN A 187 7.55 13.96 -11.18
CA ASN A 187 7.71 13.97 -9.73
C ASN A 187 7.16 12.68 -9.12
N ILE A 188 8.01 11.99 -8.36
CA ILE A 188 7.63 10.83 -7.56
C ILE A 188 6.72 11.21 -6.39
N HIS A 189 6.72 12.47 -5.96
CA HIS A 189 5.94 12.94 -4.83
C HIS A 189 4.60 13.56 -5.28
N PRO A 190 3.45 12.91 -5.02
CA PRO A 190 2.14 13.48 -5.39
C PRO A 190 1.91 14.84 -4.74
N ARG A 191 1.46 15.85 -5.48
CA ARG A 191 1.15 17.17 -4.88
C ARG A 191 -0.15 17.14 -4.08
N THR A 192 -1.04 16.20 -4.41
CA THR A 192 -2.36 15.96 -3.81
C THR A 192 -2.31 15.29 -2.43
N LYS A 193 -1.46 15.80 -1.53
CA LYS A 193 -1.30 15.28 -0.16
C LYS A 193 -2.60 15.31 0.65
N HIS A 194 -3.53 16.20 0.31
CA HIS A 194 -4.87 16.24 0.90
C HIS A 194 -5.64 14.94 0.68
N ASP A 195 -5.68 14.41 -0.55
CA ASP A 195 -6.35 13.14 -0.84
C ASP A 195 -5.70 11.98 -0.08
N VAL A 196 -4.37 11.94 0.00
CA VAL A 196 -3.63 10.93 0.79
C VAL A 196 -4.03 11.00 2.26
N GLY A 197 -3.99 12.21 2.85
CA GLY A 197 -4.34 12.44 4.26
C GLY A 197 -5.81 12.10 4.56
N TYR A 198 -6.72 12.44 3.64
CA TYR A 198 -8.15 12.14 3.75
C TYR A 198 -8.44 10.65 3.72
N ARG A 199 -7.89 9.92 2.74
CA ARG A 199 -8.03 8.46 2.67
C ARG A 199 -7.45 7.79 3.92
N LEU A 200 -6.28 8.24 4.37
CA LEU A 200 -5.64 7.70 5.57
C LEU A 200 -6.43 8.00 6.84
N SER A 201 -7.02 9.20 6.97
CA SER A 201 -7.81 9.57 8.13
C SER A 201 -9.11 8.79 8.22
N ARG A 202 -9.81 8.56 7.09
CA ARG A 202 -10.98 7.66 7.03
C ARG A 202 -10.63 6.25 7.54
N ALA A 203 -9.52 5.69 7.06
CA ALA A 203 -9.02 4.38 7.50
C ALA A 203 -8.63 4.38 8.99
N GLY A 204 -8.03 5.45 9.48
CA GLY A 204 -7.74 5.64 10.90
C GLY A 204 -9.02 5.75 11.75
N LEU A 205 -10.02 6.51 11.32
CA LEU A 205 -11.30 6.64 12.04
C LEU A 205 -11.99 5.29 12.20
N ALA A 206 -12.01 4.47 11.14
CA ALA A 206 -12.58 3.13 11.20
C ALA A 206 -11.78 2.16 12.08
N VAL A 207 -10.46 2.04 11.86
CA VAL A 207 -9.66 0.98 12.48
C VAL A 207 -9.09 1.37 13.84
N ALA A 208 -8.66 2.61 14.01
CA ALA A 208 -8.08 3.10 15.27
C ALA A 208 -9.17 3.57 16.23
N TYR A 209 -10.14 4.35 15.73
CA TYR A 209 -11.14 5.03 16.56
C TYR A 209 -12.52 4.36 16.56
N ASN A 210 -12.68 3.22 15.88
CA ASN A 210 -13.93 2.45 15.81
C ASN A 210 -15.15 3.26 15.32
N GLN A 211 -14.94 4.27 14.49
CA GLN A 211 -16.04 5.02 13.88
C GLN A 211 -16.59 4.27 12.66
N ARG A 212 -17.92 4.31 12.49
CA ARG A 212 -18.58 3.73 11.32
C ARG A 212 -18.51 4.70 10.15
N VAL A 213 -17.42 4.62 9.40
CA VAL A 213 -17.17 5.39 8.19
C VAL A 213 -16.69 4.48 7.08
N GLU A 214 -17.08 4.77 5.84
CA GLU A 214 -16.48 4.09 4.68
C GLU A 214 -15.01 4.49 4.56
N PHE A 215 -14.11 3.52 4.51
CA PHE A 215 -12.69 3.77 4.68
C PHE A 215 -11.78 3.01 3.72
N GLN A 216 -12.32 2.03 3.00
CA GLN A 216 -11.61 1.24 2.01
C GLN A 216 -12.41 1.23 0.72
N GLY A 217 -11.71 1.18 -0.41
CA GLY A 217 -12.35 0.97 -1.70
C GLY A 217 -12.92 -0.44 -1.82
N PRO A 218 -13.60 -0.74 -2.95
CA PRO A 218 -14.18 -2.05 -3.20
C PRO A 218 -13.10 -3.14 -3.17
N ILE A 219 -13.36 -4.26 -2.48
CA ILE A 219 -12.44 -5.40 -2.39
C ILE A 219 -13.05 -6.60 -3.12
N VAL A 220 -12.24 -7.30 -3.90
CA VAL A 220 -12.68 -8.52 -4.61
C VAL A 220 -13.11 -9.60 -3.62
N SER A 221 -14.36 -10.04 -3.71
CA SER A 221 -14.93 -11.13 -2.92
C SER A 221 -14.89 -12.45 -3.67
N SER A 222 -15.14 -12.42 -4.98
CA SER A 222 -15.12 -13.63 -5.81
C SER A 222 -14.71 -13.32 -7.24
N VAL A 223 -14.16 -14.35 -7.89
CA VAL A 223 -13.85 -14.34 -9.32
C VAL A 223 -14.36 -15.64 -9.89
N SER A 224 -15.22 -15.57 -10.89
CA SER A 224 -15.84 -16.73 -11.53
C SER A 224 -15.65 -16.68 -13.04
N LEU A 225 -15.24 -17.81 -13.59
CA LEU A 225 -15.08 -18.02 -15.03
C LEU A 225 -16.44 -18.43 -15.61
N ALA A 226 -16.90 -17.75 -16.65
CA ALA A 226 -18.11 -18.18 -17.34
C ALA A 226 -17.78 -19.43 -18.18
N SER A 227 -18.46 -20.55 -17.92
CA SER A 227 -18.16 -21.88 -18.48
C SER A 227 -18.28 -21.98 -20.00
N THR A 228 -19.03 -21.06 -20.62
CA THR A 228 -19.32 -21.03 -22.06
C THR A 228 -18.93 -19.71 -22.72
N SER A 229 -18.54 -18.70 -21.94
CA SER A 229 -18.34 -17.33 -22.40
C SER A 229 -16.90 -16.90 -22.13
N GLN A 230 -16.32 -16.17 -23.08
CA GLN A 230 -14.96 -15.62 -23.06
C GLN A 230 -14.87 -14.46 -22.05
N THR A 231 -15.38 -14.67 -20.84
CA THR A 231 -15.58 -13.61 -19.86
C THR A 231 -15.24 -14.08 -18.45
N VAL A 232 -14.70 -13.15 -17.67
CA VAL A 232 -14.42 -13.34 -16.25
C VAL A 232 -15.28 -12.37 -15.45
N ASN A 233 -16.08 -12.89 -14.51
CA ASN A 233 -16.83 -12.04 -13.60
C ASN A 233 -16.03 -11.80 -12.33
N VAL A 234 -15.88 -10.54 -11.94
CA VAL A 234 -15.23 -10.11 -10.70
C VAL A 234 -16.28 -9.43 -9.84
N THR A 235 -16.56 -10.01 -8.67
CA THR A 235 -17.53 -9.45 -7.72
C THR A 235 -16.78 -8.77 -6.58
N TYR A 236 -17.23 -7.57 -6.23
CA TYR A 236 -16.67 -6.76 -5.16
C TYR A 236 -17.54 -6.80 -3.90
N SER A 237 -16.96 -6.33 -2.80
CA SER A 237 -17.57 -6.21 -1.47
C SER A 237 -16.93 -5.05 -0.70
N GLY A 238 -17.44 -4.79 0.51
CA GLY A 238 -16.93 -3.73 1.40
C GLY A 238 -17.46 -2.33 1.10
N VAL A 239 -18.33 -2.19 0.10
CA VAL A 239 -18.98 -0.95 -0.32
C VAL A 239 -20.43 -1.23 -0.71
N GLU A 240 -21.28 -0.18 -0.70
CA GLU A 240 -22.68 -0.30 -1.13
C GLU A 240 -22.80 -0.46 -2.66
N ASN A 241 -21.98 0.27 -3.42
CA ASN A 241 -21.93 0.22 -4.87
C ASN A 241 -20.54 0.60 -5.38
N ILE A 242 -20.23 0.22 -6.61
CA ILE A 242 -18.98 0.57 -7.29
C ILE A 242 -19.22 1.60 -8.39
N GLU A 243 -18.24 2.47 -8.65
CA GLU A 243 -18.16 3.32 -9.83
C GLU A 243 -17.13 2.72 -10.79
N LEU A 244 -17.52 2.54 -12.06
CA LEU A 244 -16.60 2.16 -13.14
C LEU A 244 -16.22 3.42 -13.91
N ARG A 245 -14.96 3.85 -13.79
CA ARG A 245 -14.44 5.05 -14.49
C ARG A 245 -13.70 4.74 -15.77
N ASN A 246 -12.92 3.66 -15.73
CA ASN A 246 -12.03 3.26 -16.80
C ASN A 246 -12.18 1.74 -17.01
N PRO A 247 -12.35 1.23 -18.25
CA PRO A 247 -12.47 -0.21 -18.48
C PRO A 247 -11.14 -0.97 -18.41
N ASN A 248 -10.00 -0.29 -18.25
CA ASN A 248 -8.66 -0.87 -18.33
C ASN A 248 -8.06 -1.19 -16.95
N GLY A 249 -6.84 -1.73 -16.93
CA GLY A 249 -6.09 -1.99 -15.69
C GLY A 249 -6.19 -3.43 -15.18
N PHE A 250 -6.93 -4.29 -15.87
CA PHE A 250 -6.99 -5.73 -15.61
C PHE A 250 -6.08 -6.49 -16.57
N GLU A 251 -5.49 -7.57 -16.08
CA GLU A 251 -4.68 -8.47 -16.91
C GLU A 251 -4.98 -9.92 -16.54
N VAL A 252 -5.07 -10.77 -17.55
CA VAL A 252 -5.25 -12.21 -17.39
C VAL A 252 -4.02 -12.94 -17.88
N CYS A 253 -3.79 -14.14 -17.36
CA CYS A 253 -2.75 -15.02 -17.86
C CYS A 253 -3.31 -16.43 -18.07
N CYS A 254 -2.99 -16.99 -19.24
CA CYS A 254 -3.49 -18.29 -19.73
C CYS A 254 -2.35 -19.20 -20.22
N GLN A 255 -1.10 -18.81 -19.99
CA GLN A 255 0.09 -19.49 -20.49
C GLN A 255 1.20 -19.48 -19.43
N GLY A 256 2.12 -20.45 -19.54
CA GLY A 256 3.18 -20.68 -18.56
C GLY A 256 2.65 -21.34 -17.29
N ALA A 257 3.43 -22.26 -16.70
CA ALA A 257 3.04 -22.93 -15.47
C ALA A 257 2.89 -21.91 -14.33
N LYS A 258 1.65 -21.43 -14.10
CA LYS A 258 1.24 -20.45 -13.07
C LYS A 258 1.69 -19.00 -13.27
N CYS A 259 1.78 -18.49 -14.50
CA CYS A 259 2.00 -17.06 -14.74
C CYS A 259 3.26 -16.49 -14.05
N SER A 260 4.32 -17.28 -14.00
CA SER A 260 5.59 -16.97 -13.32
C SER A 260 6.40 -15.86 -13.98
N ASP A 261 6.01 -15.45 -15.20
CA ASP A 261 6.67 -14.41 -15.99
C ASP A 261 5.66 -13.29 -16.27
N ASP A 262 6.02 -12.06 -15.91
CA ASP A 262 5.19 -10.87 -16.11
C ASP A 262 4.88 -10.56 -17.58
N THR A 263 5.67 -11.09 -18.52
CA THR A 263 5.45 -10.95 -19.97
C THR A 263 4.28 -11.80 -20.49
N LEU A 264 3.83 -12.80 -19.72
CA LEU A 264 2.72 -13.69 -20.08
C LEU A 264 1.34 -13.11 -19.74
N TRP A 265 1.31 -11.97 -19.04
CA TRP A 265 0.08 -11.30 -18.66
C TRP A 265 -0.41 -10.39 -19.77
N VAL A 266 -1.67 -10.57 -20.14
CA VAL A 266 -2.30 -9.87 -21.26
C VAL A 266 -3.44 -8.97 -20.78
N PRO A 267 -3.59 -7.75 -21.32
CA PRO A 267 -4.65 -6.84 -20.91
C PRO A 267 -6.05 -7.42 -21.11
N ALA A 268 -6.92 -7.26 -20.12
CA ALA A 268 -8.35 -7.54 -20.20
C ALA A 268 -9.13 -6.25 -19.92
N THR A 269 -10.28 -6.08 -20.54
CA THR A 269 -11.10 -4.87 -20.40
C THR A 269 -12.48 -5.19 -19.83
N VAL A 270 -13.03 -4.26 -19.07
CA VAL A 270 -14.40 -4.34 -18.57
C VAL A 270 -15.37 -4.14 -19.73
N SER A 271 -16.24 -5.13 -19.96
CA SER A 271 -17.29 -5.08 -21.00
C SER A 271 -18.65 -4.66 -20.44
N SER A 272 -18.92 -4.96 -19.17
CA SER A 272 -20.15 -4.54 -18.49
C SER A 272 -19.99 -4.51 -16.98
N LYS A 273 -20.93 -3.81 -16.32
CA LYS A 273 -21.09 -3.75 -14.87
C LYS A 273 -22.55 -4.05 -14.53
N ASN A 274 -22.79 -4.93 -13.57
CA ASN A 274 -24.09 -5.15 -12.95
C ASN A 274 -23.94 -5.19 -11.42
N GLY A 275 -24.49 -4.19 -10.73
CA GLY A 275 -24.33 -4.04 -9.28
C GLY A 275 -22.85 -3.97 -8.87
N LEU A 276 -22.43 -4.89 -7.99
CA LEU A 276 -21.05 -5.03 -7.52
C LEU A 276 -20.18 -5.95 -8.39
N THR A 277 -20.71 -6.44 -9.52
CA THR A 277 -20.00 -7.36 -10.41
C THR A 277 -19.63 -6.67 -11.72
N ILE A 278 -18.37 -6.77 -12.11
CA ILE A 278 -17.93 -6.42 -13.47
C ILE A 278 -17.69 -7.69 -14.28
N THR A 279 -17.93 -7.59 -15.58
CA THR A 279 -17.57 -8.64 -16.55
C THR A 279 -16.37 -8.16 -17.35
N LEU A 280 -15.29 -8.94 -17.35
CA LEU A 280 -14.11 -8.72 -18.17
C LEU A 280 -14.21 -9.55 -19.45
N THR A 281 -13.77 -9.00 -20.58
CA THR A 281 -13.56 -9.77 -21.81
C THR A 281 -12.19 -10.44 -21.78
N VAL A 282 -12.16 -11.75 -22.02
CA VAL A 282 -10.92 -12.52 -22.16
C VAL A 282 -10.36 -12.29 -23.57
N PRO A 283 -9.08 -11.91 -23.71
CA PRO A 283 -8.47 -11.68 -25.02
C PRO A 283 -8.45 -12.95 -25.87
N SER A 284 -8.55 -12.80 -27.20
CA SER A 284 -8.56 -13.91 -28.17
C SER A 284 -7.39 -14.89 -28.00
N GLN A 285 -6.21 -14.40 -27.64
CA GLN A 285 -5.02 -15.22 -27.36
C GLN A 285 -5.15 -16.15 -26.14
N CYS A 286 -6.13 -15.91 -25.27
CA CYS A 286 -6.48 -16.76 -24.13
C CYS A 286 -7.78 -17.54 -24.34
N VAL A 287 -8.46 -17.36 -25.47
CA VAL A 287 -9.69 -18.08 -25.76
C VAL A 287 -9.37 -19.57 -25.98
N ALA A 288 -10.17 -20.44 -25.37
CA ALA A 288 -9.98 -21.89 -25.31
C ALA A 288 -8.78 -22.38 -24.47
N LEU A 289 -8.05 -21.49 -23.80
CA LEU A 289 -6.98 -21.84 -22.86
C LEU A 289 -7.49 -21.79 -21.41
N GLN A 290 -6.87 -22.58 -20.55
CA GLN A 290 -7.10 -22.48 -19.11
C GLN A 290 -6.54 -21.15 -18.61
N LEU A 291 -7.37 -20.38 -17.90
CA LEU A 291 -6.92 -19.19 -17.18
C LEU A 291 -6.22 -19.63 -15.89
N PHE A 292 -4.99 -19.17 -15.69
CA PHE A 292 -4.16 -19.45 -14.51
C PHE A 292 -4.12 -18.28 -13.53
N GLY A 293 -4.43 -17.06 -13.99
CA GLY A 293 -4.47 -15.91 -13.09
C GLY A 293 -5.19 -14.67 -13.65
N LEU A 294 -5.59 -13.81 -12.72
CA LEU A 294 -6.16 -12.48 -12.94
C LEU A 294 -5.49 -11.49 -11.99
N ARG A 295 -5.11 -10.32 -12.48
CA ARG A 295 -4.58 -9.23 -11.65
C ARG A 295 -5.14 -7.87 -12.06
N TYR A 296 -5.05 -6.92 -11.15
CA TYR A 296 -5.56 -5.56 -11.30
C TYR A 296 -4.55 -4.53 -10.80
N LEU A 297 -4.34 -3.45 -11.56
CA LEU A 297 -3.42 -2.34 -11.27
C LEU A 297 -1.97 -2.78 -10.98
N TRP A 298 -1.49 -3.78 -11.72
CA TRP A 298 -0.19 -4.43 -11.47
C TRP A 298 1.00 -3.81 -12.20
N ARG A 299 0.79 -2.65 -12.84
CA ARG A 299 1.81 -1.90 -13.56
C ARG A 299 2.28 -0.72 -12.71
N GLU A 300 3.49 -0.24 -13.00
CA GLU A 300 4.13 0.85 -12.27
C GLU A 300 3.25 2.10 -12.25
N THR A 301 2.75 2.51 -13.42
CA THR A 301 1.66 3.48 -13.59
C THR A 301 0.46 2.79 -14.24
N PRO A 302 -0.49 2.28 -13.44
CA PRO A 302 -1.60 1.47 -13.95
C PRO A 302 -2.81 2.31 -14.39
N CYS A 303 -2.85 3.59 -14.03
CA CYS A 303 -3.89 4.55 -14.42
C CYS A 303 -3.36 5.99 -14.31
N LEU A 304 -4.10 6.93 -14.90
CA LEU A 304 -3.86 8.36 -14.72
C LEU A 304 -4.44 8.86 -13.38
N PHE A 305 -4.22 10.14 -13.09
CA PHE A 305 -4.72 10.81 -11.90
C PHE A 305 -6.25 10.62 -11.73
N LYS A 306 -6.64 9.98 -10.62
CA LYS A 306 -8.02 9.63 -10.24
C LYS A 306 -8.80 8.83 -11.30
N ASP A 307 -8.09 8.05 -12.13
CA ASP A 307 -8.63 7.30 -13.26
C ASP A 307 -8.44 5.77 -13.15
N ALA A 308 -8.38 5.24 -11.92
CA ALA A 308 -8.42 3.79 -11.73
C ALA A 308 -9.78 3.22 -12.19
N ALA A 309 -9.83 1.95 -12.59
CA ALA A 309 -11.09 1.39 -13.09
C ALA A 309 -12.24 1.44 -12.08
N ILE A 310 -11.97 1.03 -10.83
CA ILE A 310 -13.00 0.72 -9.85
C ILE A 310 -12.82 1.61 -8.62
N TYR A 311 -13.86 2.36 -8.31
CA TYR A 311 -13.99 3.16 -7.10
C TYR A 311 -15.24 2.75 -6.31
N SER A 312 -15.31 3.12 -5.04
CA SER A 312 -16.59 3.17 -4.34
C SER A 312 -17.45 4.30 -4.90
N TYR A 313 -18.77 4.08 -5.00
CA TYR A 313 -19.68 5.05 -5.60
C TYR A 313 -19.96 6.28 -4.71
N THR A 314 -19.95 6.06 -3.40
CA THR A 314 -20.24 7.02 -2.34
C THR A 314 -19.02 7.90 -2.04
N ASP A 315 -19.22 9.08 -1.42
CA ASP A 315 -18.12 9.82 -0.79
C ASP A 315 -17.59 8.97 0.39
N PRO A 316 -16.29 8.58 0.40
CA PRO A 316 -15.15 9.34 -0.10
C PRO A 316 -14.57 8.95 -1.46
N ASN A 317 -15.27 8.09 -2.22
CA ASN A 317 -14.92 7.65 -3.56
C ASN A 317 -13.49 7.08 -3.62
N LEU A 318 -13.35 5.93 -2.96
CA LEU A 318 -12.07 5.27 -2.71
C LEU A 318 -11.76 4.26 -3.81
N PRO A 319 -10.54 4.27 -4.38
CA PRO A 319 -10.15 3.29 -5.39
C PRO A 319 -10.02 1.89 -4.78
N SER A 320 -10.38 0.87 -5.56
CA SER A 320 -10.02 -0.52 -5.27
C SER A 320 -8.50 -0.66 -5.25
N PRO A 321 -7.91 -1.33 -4.25
CA PRO A 321 -6.48 -1.61 -4.25
C PRO A 321 -6.11 -2.62 -5.35
N PRO A 322 -4.81 -2.73 -5.70
CA PRO A 322 -4.30 -3.79 -6.56
C PRO A 322 -4.59 -5.17 -5.97
N PHE A 323 -4.86 -6.15 -6.83
CA PHE A 323 -4.97 -7.55 -6.42
C PHE A 323 -4.39 -8.48 -7.48
N ILE A 324 -4.05 -9.69 -7.05
CA ILE A 324 -3.72 -10.82 -7.91
C ILE A 324 -4.41 -12.07 -7.37
N LYS A 325 -4.93 -12.90 -8.27
CA LYS A 325 -5.57 -14.17 -7.96
C LYS A 325 -5.12 -15.22 -8.97
N TYR A 326 -4.73 -16.38 -8.48
CA TYR A 326 -4.41 -17.56 -9.29
C TYR A 326 -5.57 -18.57 -9.24
N PHE A 327 -5.70 -19.38 -10.28
CA PHE A 327 -6.69 -20.45 -10.43
C PHE A 327 -6.03 -21.82 -10.50
#